data_AF-A0A252EDM3-F1
#
_entry.id   AF-A0A252EDM3-F1
#
_cell.length_a   1.000
_cell.length_b   1.000
_cell.length_c   1.000
_cell.angle_alpha   90.00
_cell.angle_beta   90.00
_cell.angle_gamma   90.00
#
_symmetry.space_group_name_H-M   'P 1'
#
loop_
_entity.id
_entity.type
_entity.pdbx_description
1 polymer ?
#
loop_
_entity_poly.entity_id
_entity_poly.type
_entity_poly.pdbx_seq_one_letter_code
_entity_poly.pdbx_strand_id
1 'polypeptide(L)'
;MTNSPSEQFLSVEESAKVDAALLSSSEKFLTRLTISSLKLLKYIAQEYGVAIEDLTTAQVIAWFEKDSKIKREQGIEAAYLKW
;
A
#
# COMPACT_ATOMS: atom_id res chain seq x y z
N MET A 1 5.12 -20.85 -1.03
CA MET A 1 5.78 -19.53 -1.04
C MET A 1 4.83 -18.57 -0.35
N THR A 2 5.11 -18.20 0.89
CA THR A 2 4.31 -17.24 1.63
C THR A 2 4.72 -15.86 1.17
N ASN A 3 3.93 -15.22 0.30
CA ASN A 3 4.19 -13.84 -0.10
C ASN A 3 4.24 -12.97 1.15
N SER A 4 5.28 -12.16 1.26
CA SER A 4 5.39 -11.19 2.34
C SER A 4 4.28 -10.13 2.17
N PRO A 5 3.71 -9.54 3.23
CA PRO A 5 2.61 -8.57 3.14
C PRO A 5 2.87 -7.40 2.19
N SER A 6 4.14 -7.10 1.93
CA SER A 6 4.63 -6.08 1.00
C SER A 6 4.52 -6.45 -0.49
N GLU A 7 4.50 -7.74 -0.84
CA GLU A 7 4.47 -8.20 -2.24
C GLU A 7 3.05 -8.20 -2.82
N GLN A 8 2.03 -8.18 -1.96
CA GLN A 8 0.63 -8.18 -2.38
C GLN A 8 -0.24 -7.40 -1.40
N PHE A 9 -0.36 -6.08 -1.63
CA PHE A 9 -1.24 -5.24 -0.82
C PHE A 9 -2.70 -5.69 -0.92
N LEU A 10 -3.12 -6.21 -2.08
CA LEU A 10 -4.44 -6.80 -2.24
C LEU A 10 -4.36 -8.32 -2.05
N SER A 11 -5.09 -8.84 -1.07
CA SER A 11 -5.21 -10.29 -0.86
C SER A 11 -6.05 -10.95 -1.96
N VAL A 12 -5.89 -12.27 -2.12
CA VAL A 12 -6.72 -13.06 -3.04
C VAL A 12 -8.21 -12.92 -2.71
N GLU A 13 -8.57 -12.90 -1.42
CA GLU A 13 -9.95 -12.73 -0.98
C GLU A 13 -10.50 -11.35 -1.36
N GLU A 14 -9.74 -10.28 -1.16
CA GLU A 14 -10.15 -8.94 -1.57
C GLU A 14 -10.26 -8.83 -3.09
N SER A 15 -9.33 -9.42 -3.85
CA SER A 15 -9.46 -9.46 -5.31
C SER A 15 -10.75 -10.14 -5.74
N ALA A 16 -11.07 -11.30 -5.17
CA ALA A 16 -12.31 -12.01 -5.46
C ALA A 16 -13.56 -11.16 -5.16
N LYS A 17 -13.55 -10.39 -4.06
CA LYS A 17 -14.64 -9.45 -3.73
C LYS A 17 -14.77 -8.34 -4.77
N VAL A 18 -13.66 -7.78 -5.25
CA VAL A 18 -13.71 -6.76 -6.30
C VAL A 18 -14.15 -7.37 -7.65
N ASP A 19 -13.78 -8.61 -7.94
CA ASP A 19 -14.21 -9.31 -9.16
C ASP A 19 -15.71 -9.61 -9.17
N ALA A 20 -16.27 -9.98 -8.02
CA ALA A 20 -17.69 -10.23 -7.85
C ALA A 20 -18.55 -8.95 -7.86
N ALA A 21 -17.94 -7.77 -7.66
CA ALA A 21 -18.67 -6.51 -7.66
C ALA A 21 -19.23 -6.17 -9.05
N LEU A 22 -20.44 -5.58 -9.07
CA LEU A 22 -21.09 -5.09 -10.29
C LEU A 22 -20.49 -3.75 -10.73
N LEU A 23 -19.22 -3.78 -11.07
CA LEU A 23 -18.40 -2.64 -11.48
C LEU A 23 -17.85 -2.88 -12.89
N SER A 24 -17.65 -1.80 -13.64
CA SER A 24 -16.87 -1.83 -14.87
C SER A 24 -15.40 -2.15 -14.61
N SER A 25 -14.65 -2.49 -15.65
CA SER A 25 -13.22 -2.82 -15.53
C SER A 25 -12.39 -1.67 -14.95
N SER A 26 -12.69 -0.42 -15.32
CA SER A 26 -11.99 0.77 -14.79
C SER A 26 -12.29 0.99 -13.31
N GLU A 27 -13.53 0.81 -12.88
CA GLU A 27 -13.92 0.91 -11.47
C GLU A 27 -13.30 -0.22 -10.63
N LYS A 28 -13.23 -1.44 -11.17
CA LYS A 28 -12.53 -2.56 -10.53
C LYS A 28 -11.05 -2.28 -10.35
N PHE A 29 -10.39 -1.67 -11.34
CA PHE A 29 -9.00 -1.24 -11.22
C PHE A 29 -8.83 -0.19 -10.12
N LEU A 30 -9.65 0.87 -10.15
CA LEU A 30 -9.59 1.95 -9.15
C LEU A 30 -9.88 1.43 -7.74
N THR A 31 -10.79 0.49 -7.59
CA THR A 31 -11.12 -0.14 -6.30
C THR A 31 -9.90 -0.87 -5.73
N ARG A 32 -9.17 -1.64 -6.56
CA ARG A 32 -7.94 -2.33 -6.12
C ARG A 32 -6.84 -1.37 -5.71
N LEU A 33 -6.67 -0.29 -6.47
CA LEU A 33 -5.73 0.77 -6.14
C LEU A 33 -6.10 1.39 -4.78
N THR A 34 -7.36 1.76 -4.60
CA THR A 34 -7.86 2.39 -3.36
C THR A 34 -7.68 1.49 -2.14
N ILE A 35 -8.00 0.20 -2.22
CA ILE A 35 -7.80 -0.76 -1.12
C ILE A 35 -6.30 -0.88 -0.78
N SER A 36 -5.45 -0.99 -1.79
CA SER A 36 -4.01 -1.07 -1.60
C SER A 36 -3.45 0.20 -0.95
N SER A 37 -3.90 1.38 -1.41
CA SER A 37 -3.55 2.67 -0.82
C SER A 37 -4.03 2.78 0.63
N LEU A 38 -5.24 2.33 0.96
CA LEU A 38 -5.75 2.36 2.34
C LEU A 38 -4.86 1.56 3.29
N LYS A 39 -4.41 0.37 2.88
CA LYS A 39 -3.52 -0.46 3.69
C LYS A 39 -2.16 0.20 3.90
N LEU A 40 -1.61 0.79 2.85
CA LEU A 40 -0.36 1.54 2.95
C LEU A 40 -0.51 2.74 3.89
N LEU A 41 -1.59 3.52 3.77
CA LEU A 41 -1.84 4.67 4.66
C LEU A 41 -1.98 4.24 6.13
N LYS A 42 -2.63 3.10 6.41
CA LYS A 42 -2.66 2.53 7.77
C LYS A 42 -1.26 2.21 8.29
N TYR A 43 -0.41 1.60 7.46
CA TYR A 43 0.97 1.30 7.82
C TYR A 43 1.79 2.56 8.10
N ILE A 44 1.70 3.57 7.21
CA ILE A 44 2.38 4.86 7.38
C ILE A 44 1.91 5.55 8.66
N ALA A 45 0.61 5.61 8.92
CA ALA A 45 0.06 6.21 10.15
C ALA A 45 0.59 5.51 11.41
N GLN A 46 0.70 4.18 11.38
CA GLN A 46 1.30 3.39 12.46
C GLN A 46 2.79 3.74 12.66
N GLU A 47 3.57 3.90 11.60
CA GLU A 47 4.99 4.31 11.71
C GLU A 47 5.15 5.70 12.34
N TYR A 48 4.25 6.64 12.04
CA TYR A 48 4.28 7.98 12.63
C TYR A 48 3.60 8.05 14.01
N GLY A 49 2.92 6.99 14.46
CA GLY A 49 2.18 6.99 15.72
C GLY A 49 0.98 7.96 15.74
N VAL A 50 0.36 8.21 14.59
CA VAL A 50 -0.81 9.09 14.44
C VAL A 50 -2.03 8.29 14.00
N ALA A 51 -3.23 8.84 14.21
CA ALA A 51 -4.42 8.28 13.59
C ALA A 51 -4.36 8.45 12.06
N ILE A 52 -5.05 7.59 11.30
CA ILE A 52 -4.97 7.65 9.82
C ILE A 52 -5.57 8.96 9.29
N GLU A 53 -6.60 9.47 9.96
CA GLU A 53 -7.26 10.76 9.70
C GLU A 53 -6.35 11.96 9.95
N ASP A 54 -5.32 11.82 10.78
CA ASP A 54 -4.34 12.87 11.11
C ASP A 54 -3.11 12.83 10.21
N LEU A 55 -3.01 11.84 9.31
CA LEU A 55 -1.85 11.69 8.44
C LEU A 55 -1.81 12.83 7.42
N THR A 56 -0.73 13.60 7.46
CA THR A 56 -0.55 14.75 6.58
C THR A 56 0.07 14.37 5.24
N THR A 57 -0.17 15.17 4.20
CA THR A 57 0.49 15.02 2.89
C THR A 57 2.02 15.03 3.02
N ALA A 58 2.57 15.88 3.91
CA ALA A 58 4.00 15.96 4.14
C ALA A 58 4.57 14.67 4.73
N GLN A 59 3.88 14.03 5.67
CA GLN A 59 4.29 12.73 6.23
C GLN A 59 4.22 11.62 5.18
N VAL A 60 3.19 11.61 4.34
CA VAL A 60 3.10 10.63 3.24
C VAL A 60 4.28 10.80 2.29
N ILE A 61 4.57 12.02 1.82
CA ILE A 61 5.70 12.29 0.92
C ILE A 61 7.02 11.86 1.58
N ALA A 62 7.25 12.28 2.83
CA ALA A 62 8.48 11.97 3.56
C ALA A 62 8.68 10.45 3.76
N TRP A 63 7.60 9.71 4.01
CA TRP A 63 7.66 8.25 4.11
C TRP A 63 8.05 7.60 2.79
N PHE A 64 7.46 8.03 1.66
CA PHE A 64 7.82 7.54 0.34
C PHE A 64 9.29 7.85 -0.03
N GLU A 65 9.79 9.03 0.34
CA GLU A 65 11.20 9.40 0.17
C GLU A 65 12.14 8.50 0.99
N LYS A 66 11.78 8.26 2.27
CA LYS A 66 12.50 7.35 3.17
C LYS A 66 12.55 5.93 2.60
N ASP A 67 11.42 5.36 2.21
CA ASP A 67 11.34 4.00 1.68
C ASP A 67 12.10 3.87 0.35
N SER A 68 11.97 4.86 -0.53
CA SER A 68 12.71 4.90 -1.79
C SER A 68 14.22 5.01 -1.58
N LYS A 69 14.66 5.72 -0.53
CA LYS A 69 16.07 5.79 -0.16
C LYS A 69 16.57 4.43 0.32
N ILE A 70 15.83 3.75 1.20
CA ILE A 70 16.14 2.39 1.65
C ILE A 70 16.27 1.45 0.45
N LYS A 71 15.32 1.50 -0.49
CA LYS A 71 15.37 0.69 -1.73
C LYS A 71 16.66 0.92 -2.53
N ARG A 72 17.05 2.18 -2.73
CA ARG A 72 18.25 2.54 -3.50
C ARG A 72 19.55 2.14 -2.80
N GLU A 73 19.62 2.28 -1.49
CA GLU A 73 20.86 2.08 -0.71
C GLU A 73 21.05 0.63 -0.23
N GLN A 74 19.94 -0.07 0.05
CA GLN A 74 19.95 -1.38 0.71
C GLN A 74 19.26 -2.47 -0.13
N GLY A 75 18.68 -2.11 -1.27
CA GLY A 75 18.01 -3.03 -2.20
C GLY A 75 16.50 -3.15 -1.97
N ILE A 76 15.81 -3.74 -2.96
CA ILE A 76 14.35 -3.89 -2.98
C ILE A 76 13.82 -4.73 -1.80
N GLU A 77 14.62 -5.69 -1.34
CA GLU A 77 14.27 -6.53 -0.19
C GLU A 77 14.31 -5.80 1.15
N ALA A 78 15.01 -4.67 1.24
CA ALA A 78 15.07 -3.86 2.45
C ALA A 78 13.92 -2.84 2.55
N ALA A 79 13.39 -2.39 1.42
CA ALA A 79 12.28 -1.43 1.38
C ALA A 79 10.94 -2.09 1.73
N TYR A 80 10.00 -1.32 2.25
CA TYR A 80 8.63 -1.78 2.45
C TYR A 80 7.93 -1.99 1.11
N LEU A 81 8.09 -1.07 0.15
CA LEU A 81 7.55 -1.26 -1.20
C LEU A 81 8.52 -2.09 -2.07
N LYS A 82 8.01 -3.20 -2.61
CA LYS A 82 8.79 -4.18 -3.41
C LYS A 82 8.70 -3.96 -4.92
N TRP A 83 8.36 -2.75 -5.36
CA TRP A 83 8.32 -2.33 -6.76
C TRP A 83 9.09 -1.03 -6.93
#